data_AF-A0A6A5YWU7-F1
#
_entry.id   AF-A0A6A5YWU7-F1
#
_cell.length_a   1.000
_cell.length_b   1.000
_cell.length_c   1.000
_cell.angle_alpha   90.00
_cell.angle_beta   90.00
_cell.angle_gamma   90.00
#
_symmetry.space_group_name_H-M   'P 1'
#
loop_
_entity.id
_entity.type
_entity.pdbx_description
1 polymer ?
#
loop_
_entity_poly.entity_id
_entity_poly.type
_entity_poly.pdbx_seq_one_letter_code
_entity_poly.pdbx_strand_id
1 'polypeptide(L)'
;MPEKPLTIATYAAGASLAAITLVYVFGPTFFLDDEASSTRKKGVVGLHNAANDCFINSILQALAGLPDLRIYLIRETHRRKLDGPEVYNVDPERLSLEKRPMRPWKLEGLQKGTVTYALKDVLDKLNERPIYRKTISPQSFIRALERAFGTRISRQQQDAQEFLQIVTERLCDEYHAGSKARRQAHKLGISITNGNTVCEKQELVDQLGAAVAEAAAKVDKAEDVQDDDPIPEEGFPFEGKMESQIECLTCGFKPKPAVSTFVTLTLNVPQKSSTSLNACFDGMLKVEHIDDFKCEYCRLEHAIQYKTKELSRASAVETKECLQSDISKLQDALEQDPEKPPEGVELPDLNLSPRRRIARHMYISSFPKVLAIHLSRSVFSVGSVSTKNLAKVAFPESLPLGGILNQKKYKLLGMVAHKGGHNSGHYEAFRRQVQPIPYSTPHSFGADGVYS
;
A
#
# COMPACT_ATOMS: atom_id res chain seq x y z
N MET A 1 27.83 61.33 52.34
CA MET A 1 27.43 60.37 51.29
C MET A 1 28.68 59.76 50.69
N PRO A 2 28.89 58.45 50.82
CA PRO A 2 29.71 57.69 49.88
C PRO A 2 28.87 56.59 49.19
N GLU A 3 28.98 56.58 47.87
CA GLU A 3 28.38 55.64 46.93
C GLU A 3 28.90 54.22 47.14
N LYS A 4 28.01 53.21 47.04
CA LYS A 4 28.28 51.79 47.32
C LYS A 4 28.89 51.10 46.09
N PRO A 5 30.14 50.57 46.14
CA PRO A 5 30.72 49.80 45.03
C PRO A 5 30.24 48.34 44.94
N LEU A 6 29.40 47.89 45.89
CA LEU A 6 29.02 46.47 46.04
C LEU A 6 28.01 45.97 45.01
N THR A 7 27.19 46.84 44.40
CA THR A 7 26.14 46.42 43.45
C THR A 7 26.71 46.00 42.10
N ILE A 8 27.76 46.67 41.61
CA ILE A 8 28.35 46.38 40.30
C ILE A 8 29.06 45.01 40.31
N ALA A 9 29.75 44.67 41.40
CA ALA A 9 30.43 43.39 41.53
C ALA A 9 29.45 42.19 41.58
N THR A 10 28.31 42.33 42.26
CA THR A 10 27.27 41.29 42.28
C THR A 10 26.55 41.13 40.93
N TYR A 11 26.29 42.22 40.21
CA TYR A 11 25.73 42.15 38.85
C TYR A 11 26.72 41.54 37.85
N ALA A 12 28.02 41.89 37.96
CA ALA A 12 29.06 41.30 37.12
C ALA A 12 29.24 39.80 37.40
N ALA A 13 29.22 39.38 38.67
CA ALA A 13 29.31 37.97 39.06
C ALA A 13 28.07 37.18 38.60
N GLY A 14 26.86 37.74 38.75
CA GLY A 14 25.62 37.11 38.28
C GLY A 14 25.55 36.99 36.75
N ALA A 15 25.94 38.03 36.02
CA ALA A 15 26.02 38.00 34.55
C ALA A 15 27.07 36.98 34.05
N SER A 16 28.20 36.85 34.75
CA SER A 16 29.25 35.89 34.41
C SER A 16 28.81 34.45 34.64
N LEU A 17 28.13 34.16 35.77
CA LEU A 17 27.56 32.84 36.04
C LEU A 17 26.46 32.48 35.03
N ALA A 18 25.57 33.42 34.71
CA ALA A 18 24.53 33.23 33.70
C ALA A 18 25.12 32.95 32.31
N ALA A 19 26.18 33.68 31.92
CA ALA A 19 26.91 33.45 30.67
C ALA A 19 27.62 32.09 30.65
N ILE A 20 28.27 31.67 31.74
CA ILE A 20 28.91 30.36 31.85
C ILE A 20 27.86 29.24 31.76
N THR A 21 26.70 29.39 32.42
CA THR A 21 25.60 28.43 32.30
C THR A 21 25.00 28.42 30.90
N LEU A 22 24.86 29.56 30.23
CA LEU A 22 24.43 29.62 28.83
C LEU A 22 25.42 28.90 27.91
N VAL A 23 26.72 29.06 28.13
CA VAL A 23 27.76 28.41 27.31
C VAL A 23 27.89 26.92 27.61
N TYR A 24 27.70 26.46 28.85
CA TYR A 24 27.83 25.03 29.18
C TYR A 24 26.54 24.24 28.98
N VAL A 25 25.37 24.84 29.26
CA VAL A 25 24.07 24.19 29.12
C VAL A 25 23.53 24.34 27.70
N PHE A 26 23.73 25.50 27.07
CA PHE A 26 23.24 25.80 25.72
C PHE A 26 24.36 25.99 24.68
N GLY A 27 25.64 26.05 25.05
CA GLY A 27 26.72 26.10 24.06
C GLY A 27 26.87 24.86 23.19
N PRO A 28 26.52 23.63 23.63
CA PRO A 28 26.44 22.49 22.72
C PRO A 28 25.35 22.63 21.66
N THR A 29 24.38 23.53 21.83
CA THR A 29 23.26 23.74 20.90
C THR A 29 23.36 25.05 20.10
N PHE A 30 23.94 26.12 20.64
CA PHE A 30 24.04 27.42 19.96
C PHE A 30 25.29 27.59 19.06
N PHE A 31 26.43 26.99 19.38
CA PHE A 31 27.63 27.09 18.52
C PHE A 31 27.60 26.13 17.31
N LEU A 32 26.46 25.47 17.05
CA LEU A 32 26.31 24.56 15.92
C LEU A 32 25.79 25.23 14.65
N ASP A 33 25.40 26.52 14.68
CA ASP A 33 24.51 27.06 13.66
C ASP A 33 24.99 28.26 12.82
N ASP A 34 26.20 28.81 12.97
CA ASP A 34 26.58 30.01 12.19
C ASP A 34 27.83 29.91 11.27
N GLU A 35 28.60 28.82 11.29
CA GLU A 35 29.80 28.66 10.41
C GLU A 35 29.93 27.26 9.77
N ALA A 36 28.86 26.46 9.75
CA ALA A 36 28.84 25.10 9.16
C ALA A 36 27.96 24.98 7.90
N SER A 37 27.64 26.11 7.27
CA SER A 37 26.61 26.26 6.24
C SER A 37 26.94 25.68 4.84
N SER A 38 28.12 25.11 4.58
CA SER A 38 28.43 24.59 3.23
C SER A 38 28.95 23.15 3.12
N THR A 39 29.27 22.43 4.20
CA THR A 39 29.94 21.10 4.06
C THR A 39 29.61 20.03 5.10
N ARG A 40 28.61 20.19 5.98
CA ARG A 40 28.06 19.02 6.71
C ARG A 40 27.37 18.11 5.69
N LYS A 41 28.10 17.11 5.17
CA LYS A 41 27.57 16.05 4.32
C LYS A 41 26.31 15.52 5.02
N LYS A 42 25.13 15.85 4.49
CA LYS A 42 23.83 15.28 4.91
C LYS A 42 23.88 13.78 4.62
N GLY A 43 24.49 13.03 5.53
CA GLY A 43 24.69 11.60 5.39
C GLY A 43 23.37 10.87 5.64
N VAL A 44 23.12 9.84 4.84
CA VAL A 44 22.09 8.83 5.14
C VAL A 44 22.77 7.60 5.71
N VAL A 45 22.04 6.84 6.52
CA VAL A 45 22.54 5.57 7.07
C VAL A 45 22.68 4.55 5.94
N GLY A 46 23.85 3.94 5.82
CA GLY A 46 24.14 2.90 4.82
C GLY A 46 23.66 1.51 5.25
N LEU A 47 23.59 0.59 4.30
CA LEU A 47 23.32 -0.82 4.55
C LEU A 47 24.56 -1.66 4.23
N HIS A 48 24.93 -2.56 5.14
CA HIS A 48 26.01 -3.51 4.92
C HIS A 48 25.55 -4.57 3.91
N ASN A 49 26.40 -4.88 2.93
CA ASN A 49 26.17 -5.95 1.96
C ASN A 49 26.99 -7.16 2.38
N ALA A 50 26.33 -8.22 2.89
CA ALA A 50 27.02 -9.39 3.42
C ALA A 50 27.25 -10.46 2.35
N ALA A 51 26.25 -10.72 1.48
CA ALA A 51 26.35 -11.75 0.45
C ALA A 51 25.42 -11.49 -0.74
N ASN A 52 25.74 -10.49 -1.58
CA ASN A 52 24.96 -10.08 -2.77
C ASN A 52 23.58 -9.47 -2.46
N ASP A 53 23.39 -8.94 -1.26
CA ASP A 53 22.13 -8.35 -0.79
C ASP A 53 21.85 -6.95 -1.37
N CYS A 54 22.53 -6.54 -2.45
CA CYS A 54 22.37 -5.20 -3.03
C CYS A 54 20.94 -4.95 -3.56
N PHE A 55 20.24 -5.98 -4.02
CA PHE A 55 18.83 -5.90 -4.40
C PHE A 55 17.94 -5.56 -3.19
N ILE A 56 18.18 -6.18 -2.03
CA ILE A 56 17.48 -5.87 -0.78
C ILE A 56 17.81 -4.45 -0.32
N ASN A 57 19.11 -4.12 -0.28
CA ASN A 57 19.58 -2.84 0.23
C ASN A 57 19.07 -1.67 -0.60
N SER A 58 19.05 -1.80 -1.92
CA SER A 58 18.54 -0.75 -2.81
C SER A 58 17.03 -0.53 -2.62
N ILE A 59 16.25 -1.60 -2.51
CA ILE A 59 14.80 -1.51 -2.22
C ILE A 59 14.54 -0.88 -0.86
N LEU A 60 15.22 -1.31 0.21
CA LEU A 60 15.03 -0.72 1.54
C LEU A 60 15.40 0.77 1.59
N GLN A 61 16.45 1.17 0.88
CA GLN A 61 16.78 2.59 0.74
C GLN A 61 15.71 3.37 -0.02
N ALA A 62 15.19 2.82 -1.12
CA ALA A 62 14.09 3.45 -1.85
C ALA A 62 12.83 3.58 -0.97
N LEU A 63 12.45 2.53 -0.25
CA LEU A 63 11.30 2.53 0.68
C LEU A 63 11.48 3.51 1.84
N ALA A 64 12.69 3.65 2.38
CA ALA A 64 12.98 4.60 3.45
C ALA A 64 12.75 6.06 3.02
N GLY A 65 12.80 6.37 1.73
CA GLY A 65 12.53 7.69 1.16
C GLY A 65 11.04 8.03 1.00
N LEU A 66 10.12 7.14 1.38
CA LEU A 66 8.69 7.29 1.13
C LEU A 66 7.94 7.75 2.40
N PRO A 67 7.48 9.02 2.46
CA PRO A 67 6.83 9.56 3.65
C PRO A 67 5.48 8.90 3.94
N ASP A 68 4.65 8.65 2.92
CA ASP A 68 3.34 8.01 3.10
C ASP A 68 3.46 6.57 3.62
N LEU A 69 4.49 5.82 3.18
CA LEU A 69 4.79 4.50 3.74
C LEU A 69 5.18 4.62 5.21
N ARG A 70 6.03 5.59 5.57
CA ARG A 70 6.43 5.81 6.97
C ARG A 70 5.22 6.15 7.84
N ILE A 71 4.35 7.04 7.40
CA ILE A 71 3.12 7.42 8.11
C ILE A 71 2.22 6.20 8.29
N TYR A 72 2.02 5.42 7.22
CA TYR A 72 1.27 4.17 7.28
C TYR A 72 1.87 3.20 8.32
N LEU A 73 3.18 2.93 8.26
CA LEU A 73 3.84 2.02 9.20
C LEU A 73 3.71 2.48 10.66
N ILE A 74 3.85 3.79 10.92
CA ILE A 74 3.66 4.35 12.27
C ILE A 74 2.23 4.13 12.75
N ARG A 75 1.23 4.53 11.93
CA ARG A 75 -0.19 4.40 12.28
C ARG A 75 -0.59 2.95 12.51
N GLU A 76 -0.19 2.06 11.61
CA GLU A 76 -0.63 0.68 11.58
C GLU A 76 0.06 -0.19 12.65
N THR A 77 1.30 0.15 13.03
CA THR A 77 1.96 -0.46 14.19
C THR A 77 1.46 0.10 15.53
N HIS A 78 1.07 1.38 15.57
CA HIS A 78 0.45 1.99 16.75
C HIS A 78 -0.95 1.43 17.00
N ARG A 79 -1.78 1.36 15.95
CA ARG A 79 -3.12 0.77 15.98
C ARG A 79 -3.09 -0.65 16.55
N ARG A 80 -2.23 -1.53 15.99
CA ARG A 80 -2.05 -2.90 16.50
C ARG A 80 -1.64 -2.98 17.97
N LYS A 81 -0.92 -1.98 18.50
CA LYS A 81 -0.57 -1.92 19.93
C LYS A 81 -1.77 -1.53 20.79
N LEU A 82 -2.59 -0.58 20.34
CA LEU A 82 -3.79 -0.13 21.04
C LEU A 82 -4.88 -1.20 21.08
N ASP A 83 -5.05 -1.95 19.99
CA ASP A 83 -6.04 -3.03 19.90
C ASP A 83 -5.75 -4.19 20.88
N GLY A 84 -4.48 -4.33 21.31
CA GLY A 84 -4.03 -5.43 22.13
C GLY A 84 -3.80 -6.74 21.34
N PRO A 85 -3.06 -7.70 21.91
CA PRO A 85 -2.72 -8.95 21.23
C PRO A 85 -3.93 -9.87 21.02
N GLU A 86 -4.98 -9.73 21.82
CA GLU A 86 -6.18 -10.58 21.80
C GLU A 86 -6.94 -10.49 20.48
N VAL A 87 -6.97 -9.30 19.86
CA VAL A 87 -7.62 -9.05 18.57
C VAL A 87 -6.95 -9.83 17.43
N TYR A 88 -5.67 -10.13 17.56
CA TYR A 88 -4.85 -10.75 16.50
C TYR A 88 -4.42 -12.18 16.82
N ASN A 89 -4.93 -12.77 17.89
CA ASN A 89 -4.70 -14.16 18.22
C ASN A 89 -5.69 -15.03 17.44
N VAL A 90 -5.16 -16.06 16.80
CA VAL A 90 -5.94 -16.96 15.97
C VAL A 90 -6.26 -18.22 16.75
N ASP A 91 -7.55 -18.48 16.95
CA ASP A 91 -8.04 -19.73 17.53
C ASP A 91 -8.02 -20.85 16.47
N PRO A 92 -7.23 -21.93 16.68
CA PRO A 92 -7.14 -23.05 15.74
C PRO A 92 -8.47 -23.74 15.47
N GLU A 93 -9.41 -23.75 16.42
CA GLU A 93 -10.70 -24.43 16.26
C GLU A 93 -11.60 -23.70 15.27
N ARG A 94 -11.66 -22.36 15.34
CA ARG A 94 -12.43 -21.53 14.41
C ARG A 94 -11.93 -21.59 12.97
N LEU A 95 -10.62 -21.74 12.79
CA LEU A 95 -9.99 -21.88 11.47
C LEU A 95 -10.41 -23.14 10.71
N SER A 96 -10.73 -24.24 11.43
CA SER A 96 -11.11 -25.52 10.83
C SER A 96 -12.46 -25.46 10.11
N LEU A 97 -13.30 -24.48 10.44
CA LEU A 97 -14.62 -24.26 9.86
C LEU A 97 -14.58 -23.38 8.60
N GLU A 98 -13.45 -22.75 8.28
CA GLU A 98 -13.33 -21.88 7.11
C GLU A 98 -13.13 -22.67 5.81
N LYS A 99 -13.77 -22.19 4.73
CA LYS A 99 -13.74 -22.81 3.39
C LYS A 99 -12.34 -22.91 2.75
N ARG A 100 -11.33 -22.23 3.29
CA ARG A 100 -9.94 -22.27 2.81
C ARG A 100 -9.00 -22.58 3.98
N PRO A 101 -8.44 -23.80 4.07
CA PRO A 101 -7.53 -24.14 5.15
C PRO A 101 -6.22 -23.35 5.00
N MET A 102 -6.03 -22.32 5.81
CA MET A 102 -4.74 -21.65 5.99
C MET A 102 -4.03 -22.21 7.22
N ARG A 103 -2.70 -22.33 7.16
CA ARG A 103 -1.90 -22.73 8.33
C ARG A 103 -2.08 -21.70 9.45
N PRO A 104 -2.38 -22.09 10.71
CA PRO A 104 -2.67 -21.15 11.79
C PRO A 104 -1.58 -20.09 12.00
N TRP A 105 -0.31 -20.51 12.07
CA TRP A 105 0.83 -19.60 12.23
C TRP A 105 0.94 -18.54 11.11
N LYS A 106 0.50 -18.88 9.89
CA LYS A 106 0.55 -17.97 8.74
C LYS A 106 -0.51 -16.88 8.87
N LEU A 107 -1.73 -17.27 9.27
CA LEU A 107 -2.81 -16.31 9.53
C LEU A 107 -2.47 -15.42 10.73
N GLU A 108 -1.96 -16.00 11.80
CA GLU A 108 -1.53 -15.26 12.99
C GLU A 108 -0.42 -14.26 12.65
N GLY A 109 0.59 -14.69 11.88
CA GLY A 109 1.64 -13.80 11.40
C GLY A 109 1.13 -12.67 10.48
N LEU A 110 0.06 -12.92 9.72
CA LEU A 110 -0.61 -11.92 8.88
C LEU A 110 -1.36 -10.89 9.73
N GLN A 111 -2.16 -11.35 10.70
CA GLN A 111 -2.94 -10.51 11.59
C GLN A 111 -2.04 -9.63 12.47
N LYS A 112 -0.99 -10.23 13.05
CA LYS A 112 -0.01 -9.54 13.91
C LYS A 112 0.89 -8.56 13.16
N GLY A 113 0.96 -8.62 11.82
CA GLY A 113 1.76 -7.70 11.03
C GLY A 113 3.27 -7.82 11.26
N THR A 114 3.79 -9.04 11.35
CA THR A 114 5.19 -9.28 11.76
C THR A 114 6.21 -8.64 10.82
N VAL A 115 5.94 -8.66 9.51
CA VAL A 115 6.80 -8.02 8.50
C VAL A 115 6.64 -6.51 8.55
N THR A 116 5.44 -6.00 8.79
CA THR A 116 5.14 -4.57 8.99
C THR A 116 5.98 -3.98 10.12
N TYR A 117 6.03 -4.63 11.29
CA TYR A 117 6.88 -4.20 12.41
C TYR A 117 8.38 -4.23 12.07
N ALA A 118 8.83 -5.32 11.45
CA ALA A 118 10.24 -5.49 11.11
C ALA A 118 10.71 -4.47 10.05
N LEU A 119 9.86 -4.15 9.08
CA LEU A 119 10.13 -3.12 8.08
C LEU A 119 10.21 -1.76 8.75
N LYS A 120 9.25 -1.42 9.62
CA LYS A 120 9.26 -0.14 10.36
C LYS A 120 10.57 0.06 11.12
N ASP A 121 11.03 -0.95 11.87
CA ASP A 121 12.29 -0.88 12.62
C ASP A 121 13.50 -0.57 11.72
N VAL A 122 13.60 -1.24 10.56
CA VAL A 122 14.69 -0.98 9.61
C VAL A 122 14.57 0.40 8.97
N LEU A 123 13.37 0.82 8.56
CA LEU A 123 13.17 2.13 7.93
C LEU A 123 13.38 3.29 8.92
N ASP A 124 13.04 3.12 10.20
CA ASP A 124 13.32 4.10 11.25
C ASP A 124 14.83 4.28 11.41
N LYS A 125 15.58 3.17 11.52
CA LYS A 125 17.06 3.19 11.58
C LYS A 125 17.71 3.84 10.35
N LEU A 126 17.14 3.62 9.16
CA LEU A 126 17.62 4.22 7.91
C LEU A 126 17.32 5.72 7.80
N ASN A 127 16.34 6.21 8.56
CA ASN A 127 15.91 7.61 8.56
C ASN A 127 16.45 8.40 9.75
N GLU A 128 17.28 7.80 10.59
CA GLU A 128 18.08 8.51 11.59
C GLU A 128 19.00 9.54 10.92
N ARG A 129 19.35 10.60 11.67
CA ARG A 129 20.34 11.60 11.24
C ARG A 129 21.70 11.24 11.84
N PRO A 130 22.59 10.58 11.08
CA PRO A 130 23.84 10.10 11.66
C PRO A 130 24.85 11.25 11.76
N ILE A 131 25.47 11.40 12.94
CA ILE A 131 26.54 12.39 13.18
C ILE A 131 27.85 11.97 12.49
N TYR A 132 28.06 10.65 12.35
CA TYR A 132 29.21 10.02 11.71
C TYR A 132 28.75 8.96 10.70
N ARG A 133 29.66 8.40 9.88
CA ARG A 133 29.30 7.34 8.93
C ARG A 133 28.74 6.13 9.68
N LYS A 134 27.45 5.85 9.48
CA LYS A 134 26.74 4.73 10.10
C LYS A 134 26.26 3.75 9.05
N THR A 135 26.46 2.47 9.32
CA THR A 135 25.99 1.35 8.49
C THR A 135 25.24 0.38 9.38
N ILE A 136 24.08 -0.11 8.91
CA ILE A 136 23.27 -1.10 9.63
C ILE A 136 23.09 -2.37 8.80
N SER A 137 22.63 -3.45 9.42
CA SER A 137 22.34 -4.72 8.76
C SER A 137 20.82 -4.97 8.72
N PRO A 138 20.24 -5.33 7.55
CA PRO A 138 18.79 -5.59 7.43
C PRO A 138 18.39 -7.02 7.85
N GLN A 139 19.27 -7.77 8.50
CA GLN A 139 19.06 -9.20 8.79
C GLN A 139 17.86 -9.49 9.70
N SER A 140 17.48 -8.56 10.59
CA SER A 140 16.25 -8.70 11.39
C SER A 140 15.01 -8.75 10.52
N PHE A 141 14.94 -7.88 9.51
CA PHE A 141 13.85 -7.83 8.54
C PHE A 141 13.85 -9.05 7.62
N ILE A 142 15.01 -9.46 7.11
CA ILE A 142 15.12 -10.64 6.25
C ILE A 142 14.62 -11.89 7.00
N ARG A 143 15.02 -12.09 8.26
CA ARG A 143 14.54 -13.21 9.07
C ARG A 143 13.04 -13.17 9.33
N ALA A 144 12.46 -11.98 9.50
CA ALA A 144 11.01 -11.83 9.64
C ALA A 144 10.29 -12.24 8.35
N LEU A 145 10.81 -11.83 7.20
CA LEU A 145 10.27 -12.18 5.88
C LEU A 145 10.38 -13.70 5.61
N GLU A 146 11.56 -14.30 5.85
CA GLU A 146 11.79 -15.74 5.71
C GLU A 146 10.84 -16.57 6.58
N ARG A 147 10.62 -16.15 7.83
CA ARG A 147 9.64 -16.79 8.72
C ARG A 147 8.21 -16.66 8.19
N ALA A 148 7.85 -15.50 7.62
CA ALA A 148 6.50 -15.25 7.11
C ALA A 148 6.16 -16.14 5.90
N PHE A 149 7.14 -16.43 5.04
CA PHE A 149 6.97 -17.28 3.85
C PHE A 149 7.34 -18.75 4.09
N GLY A 150 8.07 -19.06 5.18
CA GLY A 150 8.56 -20.40 5.46
C GLY A 150 9.67 -20.85 4.50
N THR A 151 10.33 -19.91 3.83
CA THR A 151 11.40 -20.13 2.85
C THR A 151 12.61 -19.27 3.20
N ARG A 152 13.79 -19.69 2.77
CA ARG A 152 15.01 -18.88 2.91
C ARG A 152 15.29 -18.14 1.61
N ILE A 153 15.71 -16.89 1.72
CA ILE A 153 16.11 -16.10 0.55
C ILE A 153 17.47 -16.62 0.10
N SER A 154 17.59 -16.90 -1.20
CA SER A 154 18.86 -17.32 -1.78
C SER A 154 19.91 -16.22 -1.63
N ARG A 155 21.16 -16.62 -1.35
CA ARG A 155 22.32 -15.71 -1.31
C ARG A 155 22.90 -15.42 -2.71
N GLN A 156 22.27 -15.95 -3.75
CA GLN A 156 22.58 -15.61 -5.14
C GLN A 156 21.99 -14.24 -5.48
N GLN A 157 22.42 -13.64 -6.60
CA GLN A 157 21.78 -12.42 -7.08
C GLN A 157 20.31 -12.72 -7.43
N GLN A 158 19.40 -11.85 -7.00
CA GLN A 158 17.96 -11.96 -7.23
C GLN A 158 17.45 -10.67 -7.89
N ASP A 159 16.23 -10.72 -8.43
CA ASP A 159 15.58 -9.54 -8.96
C ASP A 159 15.07 -8.64 -7.83
N ALA A 160 15.43 -7.36 -7.87
CA ALA A 160 14.93 -6.36 -6.92
C ALA A 160 13.41 -6.15 -7.06
N GLN A 161 12.85 -6.35 -8.25
CA GLN A 161 11.41 -6.26 -8.46
C GLN A 161 10.66 -7.39 -7.75
N GLU A 162 11.12 -8.63 -7.87
CA GLU A 162 10.49 -9.77 -7.18
C GLU A 162 10.51 -9.54 -5.67
N PHE A 163 11.65 -9.09 -5.13
CA PHE A 163 11.76 -8.74 -3.72
C PHE A 163 10.77 -7.62 -3.32
N LEU A 164 10.66 -6.55 -4.10
CA LEU A 164 9.70 -5.48 -3.85
C LEU A 164 8.25 -5.99 -3.88
N GLN A 165 7.92 -6.84 -4.85
CA GLN A 165 6.60 -7.44 -4.99
C GLN A 165 6.26 -8.26 -3.75
N ILE A 166 7.16 -9.16 -3.33
CA ILE A 166 7.00 -9.99 -2.12
C ILE A 166 6.76 -9.11 -0.89
N VAL A 167 7.55 -8.05 -0.71
CA VAL A 167 7.41 -7.15 0.45
C VAL A 167 6.09 -6.38 0.40
N THR A 168 5.75 -5.77 -0.74
CA THR A 168 4.55 -4.93 -0.86
C THR A 168 3.25 -5.74 -0.82
N GLU A 169 3.22 -6.91 -1.46
CA GLU A 169 2.10 -7.86 -1.36
C GLU A 169 1.93 -8.35 0.08
N ARG A 170 3.04 -8.73 0.74
CA ARG A 170 2.96 -9.19 2.13
C ARG A 170 2.43 -8.12 3.07
N LEU A 171 2.84 -6.86 2.91
CA LEU A 171 2.32 -5.75 3.71
C LEU A 171 0.84 -5.48 3.41
N CYS A 172 0.41 -5.61 2.16
CA CYS A 172 -0.99 -5.50 1.75
C CYS A 172 -1.84 -6.62 2.37
N ASP A 173 -1.34 -7.85 2.37
CA ASP A 173 -2.01 -8.99 3.03
C ASP A 173 -2.09 -8.80 4.55
N GLU A 174 -1.01 -8.34 5.19
CA GLU A 174 -0.98 -8.02 6.63
C GLU A 174 -1.97 -6.91 6.98
N TYR A 175 -2.08 -5.89 6.13
CA TYR A 175 -3.09 -4.83 6.26
C TYR A 175 -4.51 -5.41 6.25
N HIS A 176 -4.86 -6.16 5.20
CA HIS A 176 -6.19 -6.72 5.04
C HIS A 176 -6.55 -7.75 6.10
N ALA A 177 -5.58 -8.57 6.53
CA ALA A 177 -5.78 -9.52 7.62
C ALA A 177 -6.02 -8.79 8.95
N GLY A 178 -5.25 -7.72 9.22
CA GLY A 178 -5.44 -6.87 10.40
C GLY A 178 -6.81 -6.20 10.41
N SER A 179 -7.21 -5.57 9.30
CA SER A 179 -8.54 -4.95 9.17
C SER A 179 -9.69 -5.95 9.35
N LYS A 180 -9.56 -7.18 8.82
CA LYS A 180 -10.57 -8.23 9.02
C LYS A 180 -10.65 -8.67 10.47
N ALA A 181 -9.50 -8.87 11.13
CA ALA A 181 -9.44 -9.25 12.54
C ALA A 181 -10.10 -8.19 13.44
N ARG A 182 -9.80 -6.90 13.20
CA ARG A 182 -10.45 -5.78 13.92
C ARG A 182 -11.97 -5.75 13.71
N ARG A 183 -12.43 -5.88 12.47
CA ARG A 183 -13.88 -5.94 12.18
C ARG A 183 -14.56 -7.12 12.87
N GLN A 184 -13.87 -8.25 12.99
CA GLN A 184 -14.38 -9.42 13.69
C GLN A 184 -14.40 -9.22 15.21
N ALA A 185 -13.35 -8.62 15.79
CA ALA A 185 -13.30 -8.28 17.20
C ALA A 185 -14.41 -7.29 17.59
N HIS A 186 -14.65 -6.28 16.76
CA HIS A 186 -15.76 -5.34 16.95
C HIS A 186 -17.12 -6.04 16.92
N LYS A 187 -17.35 -6.97 15.99
CA LYS A 187 -18.57 -7.79 15.94
C LYS A 187 -18.75 -8.69 17.17
N LEU A 188 -17.66 -9.09 17.80
CA LEU A 188 -17.66 -9.94 19.00
C LEU A 188 -17.70 -9.13 20.30
N GLY A 189 -17.72 -7.79 20.24
CA GLY A 189 -17.73 -6.93 21.43
C GLY A 189 -16.44 -7.01 22.25
N ILE A 190 -15.32 -7.41 21.66
CA ILE A 190 -14.01 -7.36 22.33
C ILE A 190 -13.66 -5.89 22.47
N SER A 191 -13.72 -5.38 23.70
CA SER A 191 -13.47 -3.97 23.99
C SER A 191 -12.03 -3.62 23.61
N ILE A 192 -11.87 -2.90 22.50
CA ILE A 192 -10.61 -2.24 22.15
C ILE A 192 -10.33 -1.28 23.31
N THR A 193 -9.27 -1.52 24.07
CA THR A 193 -8.87 -0.59 25.11
C THR A 193 -8.49 0.72 24.43
N ASN A 194 -9.38 1.72 24.47
CA ASN A 194 -9.03 3.08 24.12
C ASN A 194 -7.89 3.50 25.07
N GLY A 195 -6.66 3.40 24.56
CA GLY A 195 -5.41 3.52 25.31
C GLY A 195 -5.16 4.88 25.96
N ASN A 196 -6.10 5.81 25.86
CA ASN A 196 -6.02 7.10 26.54
C ASN A 196 -6.30 6.98 28.05
N THR A 197 -7.06 5.98 28.50
CA THR A 197 -7.50 5.95 29.90
C THR A 197 -6.47 5.42 30.91
N VAL A 198 -5.42 4.72 30.49
CA VAL A 198 -4.45 4.13 31.44
C VAL A 198 -3.25 5.06 31.66
N CYS A 199 -2.72 5.69 30.62
CA CYS A 199 -1.58 6.60 30.76
C CYS A 199 -1.98 7.90 31.48
N GLU A 200 -3.14 8.47 31.13
CA GLU A 200 -3.66 9.67 31.80
C GLU A 200 -4.05 9.38 33.25
N LYS A 201 -4.61 8.20 33.56
CA LYS A 201 -4.92 7.82 34.95
C LYS A 201 -3.66 7.63 35.79
N GLN A 202 -2.60 7.03 35.24
CA GLN A 202 -1.35 6.87 35.98
C GLN A 202 -0.72 8.23 36.29
N GLU A 203 -0.69 9.14 35.31
CA GLU A 203 -0.13 10.48 35.48
C GLU A 203 -0.98 11.39 36.39
N LEU A 204 -2.32 11.30 36.33
CA LEU A 204 -3.22 12.05 37.22
C LEU A 204 -3.20 11.54 38.66
N VAL A 205 -3.08 10.22 38.87
CA VAL A 205 -2.97 9.63 40.21
C VAL A 205 -1.64 10.01 40.87
N ASP A 206 -0.55 10.04 40.09
CA ASP A 206 0.78 10.44 40.57
C ASP A 206 0.86 11.96 40.87
N GLN A 207 0.04 12.81 40.23
CA GLN A 207 0.07 14.27 40.42
C GLN A 207 -1.00 14.82 41.39
N LEU A 208 -2.22 14.26 41.44
CA LEU A 208 -3.35 14.84 42.19
C LEU A 208 -4.02 13.89 43.20
N GLY A 209 -3.57 12.64 43.31
CA GLY A 209 -4.05 11.68 44.30
C GLY A 209 -5.41 11.05 43.98
N ALA A 210 -5.61 9.83 44.50
CA ALA A 210 -6.68 8.91 44.10
C ALA A 210 -8.12 9.45 44.24
N ALA A 211 -8.38 10.36 45.19
CA ALA A 211 -9.73 10.88 45.45
C ALA A 211 -10.24 11.84 44.36
N VAL A 212 -9.36 12.56 43.67
CA VAL A 212 -9.73 13.49 42.59
C VAL A 212 -9.98 12.74 41.27
N ALA A 213 -9.22 11.67 41.04
CA ALA A 213 -9.39 10.78 39.88
C ALA A 213 -10.74 10.04 39.89
N GLU A 214 -11.26 9.69 41.07
CA GLU A 214 -12.60 9.08 41.20
C GLU A 214 -13.76 10.06 41.03
N ALA A 215 -13.55 11.35 41.35
CA ALA A 215 -14.55 12.40 41.15
C ALA A 215 -14.69 12.79 39.67
N ALA A 216 -13.58 12.87 38.93
CA ALA A 216 -13.57 13.12 37.49
C ALA A 216 -14.26 11.98 36.70
N ALA A 217 -14.06 10.72 37.13
CA ALA A 217 -14.65 9.54 36.48
C ALA A 217 -16.18 9.42 36.64
N LYS A 218 -16.81 10.22 37.50
CA LYS A 218 -18.28 10.23 37.69
C LYS A 218 -19.00 11.24 36.81
N VAL A 219 -18.29 12.19 36.19
CA VAL A 219 -18.91 13.22 35.35
C VAL A 219 -19.11 12.75 33.90
N ASP A 220 -18.31 11.80 33.40
CA ASP A 220 -18.37 11.28 32.02
C ASP A 220 -19.44 10.19 31.76
N LYS A 221 -20.42 10.00 32.66
CA LYS A 221 -21.43 8.93 32.54
C LYS A 221 -22.83 9.37 32.14
N ALA A 222 -22.97 10.57 31.59
CA ALA A 222 -24.27 11.04 31.11
C ALA A 222 -24.11 11.83 29.81
N GLU A 223 -23.85 11.14 28.71
CA GLU A 223 -24.29 11.56 27.37
C GLU A 223 -24.30 10.32 26.45
N ASP A 224 -25.50 9.97 25.99
CA ASP A 224 -25.75 8.94 24.98
C ASP A 224 -25.01 9.30 23.68
N VAL A 225 -23.95 8.55 23.34
CA VAL A 225 -23.33 8.61 22.01
C VAL A 225 -23.98 7.53 21.14
N GLN A 226 -24.92 7.97 20.31
CA GLN A 226 -25.44 7.24 19.18
C GLN A 226 -24.31 6.99 18.16
N ASP A 227 -24.12 5.73 17.77
CA ASP A 227 -23.53 5.25 16.51
C ASP A 227 -22.21 5.93 16.07
N ASP A 228 -21.11 5.64 16.77
CA ASP A 228 -19.76 5.93 16.25
C ASP A 228 -19.41 4.91 15.15
N ASP A 229 -19.63 5.29 13.89
CA ASP A 229 -18.98 4.65 12.75
C ASP A 229 -17.45 4.65 12.98
N PRO A 230 -16.76 3.49 12.89
CA PRO A 230 -15.32 3.46 13.13
C PRO A 230 -14.60 4.37 12.12
N ILE A 231 -13.71 5.24 12.65
CA ILE A 231 -12.85 6.15 11.89
C ILE A 231 -12.41 5.50 10.56
N PRO A 232 -12.65 6.14 9.40
CA PRO A 232 -12.32 5.55 8.10
C PRO A 232 -10.86 5.10 8.08
N GLU A 233 -10.64 3.78 8.01
CA GLU A 233 -9.29 3.23 7.90
C GLU A 233 -8.68 3.71 6.58
N GLU A 234 -7.67 4.59 6.66
CA GLU A 234 -6.88 4.93 5.48
C GLU A 234 -6.24 3.65 4.91
N GLY A 235 -6.52 3.38 3.63
CA GLY A 235 -6.05 2.20 2.90
C GLY A 235 -4.53 2.04 2.83
N PHE A 236 -4.07 0.87 2.38
CA PHE A 236 -2.66 0.59 2.18
C PHE A 236 -2.06 1.52 1.10
N PRO A 237 -0.95 2.25 1.36
CA PRO A 237 -0.47 3.32 0.48
C PRO A 237 -0.07 2.89 -0.93
N PHE A 238 0.33 1.64 -1.14
CA PHE A 238 0.70 1.13 -2.47
C PHE A 238 -0.48 0.54 -3.25
N GLU A 239 -1.64 0.34 -2.61
CA GLU A 239 -2.76 -0.34 -3.23
C GLU A 239 -3.51 0.56 -4.22
N GLY A 240 -3.50 0.16 -5.49
CA GLY A 240 -4.29 0.74 -6.57
C GLY A 240 -5.30 -0.25 -7.12
N LYS A 241 -6.26 0.25 -7.90
CA LYS A 241 -7.25 -0.57 -8.64
C LYS A 241 -7.18 -0.28 -10.13
N MET A 242 -7.24 -1.33 -10.93
CA MET A 242 -7.31 -1.29 -12.38
C MET A 242 -8.59 -1.97 -12.84
N GLU A 243 -9.26 -1.34 -13.80
CA GLU A 243 -10.50 -1.82 -14.38
C GLU A 243 -10.27 -2.19 -15.85
N SER A 244 -10.74 -3.38 -16.20
CA SER A 244 -10.70 -3.92 -17.56
C SER A 244 -12.12 -3.97 -18.10
N GLN A 245 -12.44 -3.06 -19.01
CA GLN A 245 -13.71 -3.01 -19.72
C GLN A 245 -13.57 -3.70 -21.08
N ILE A 246 -14.42 -4.68 -21.34
CA ILE A 246 -14.50 -5.36 -22.63
C ILE A 246 -15.70 -4.79 -23.41
N GLU A 247 -15.57 -4.69 -24.73
CA GLU A 247 -16.63 -4.29 -25.65
C GLU A 247 -16.65 -5.23 -26.85
N CYS A 248 -17.82 -5.82 -27.14
CA CYS A 248 -17.99 -6.63 -28.35
C CYS A 248 -18.11 -5.73 -29.58
N LEU A 249 -17.25 -5.93 -30.57
CA LEU A 249 -17.28 -5.13 -31.81
C LEU A 249 -18.43 -5.53 -32.76
N THR A 250 -19.15 -6.61 -32.44
CA THR A 250 -20.29 -7.08 -33.25
C THR A 250 -21.63 -6.59 -32.71
N CYS A 251 -21.91 -6.78 -31.42
CA CYS A 251 -23.19 -6.37 -30.81
C CYS A 251 -23.08 -5.10 -29.95
N GLY A 252 -21.87 -4.57 -29.70
CA GLY A 252 -21.67 -3.41 -28.82
C GLY A 252 -21.82 -3.70 -27.33
N PHE A 253 -22.10 -4.95 -26.93
CA PHE A 253 -22.31 -5.31 -25.53
C PHE A 253 -21.06 -5.08 -24.67
N LYS A 254 -21.27 -4.46 -23.51
CA LYS A 254 -20.25 -4.12 -22.51
C LYS A 254 -20.59 -4.81 -21.18
N PRO A 255 -19.94 -5.94 -20.85
CA PRO A 255 -20.10 -6.56 -19.54
C PRO A 255 -19.58 -5.66 -18.41
N LYS A 256 -19.95 -5.98 -17.17
CA LYS A 256 -19.44 -5.36 -15.95
C LYS A 256 -17.90 -5.38 -15.95
N PRO A 257 -17.23 -4.23 -15.75
CA PRO A 257 -15.78 -4.18 -15.80
C PRO A 257 -15.15 -5.05 -14.71
N ALA A 258 -14.13 -5.81 -15.09
CA ALA A 258 -13.36 -6.61 -14.15
C ALA A 258 -12.37 -5.72 -13.39
N VAL A 259 -12.54 -5.63 -12.07
CA VAL A 259 -11.66 -4.86 -11.17
C VAL A 259 -10.55 -5.76 -10.64
N SER A 260 -9.30 -5.34 -10.77
CA SER A 260 -8.15 -5.97 -10.13
C SER A 260 -7.37 -4.97 -9.28
N THR A 261 -6.82 -5.42 -8.16
CA THR A 261 -5.94 -4.62 -7.29
C THR A 261 -4.48 -4.84 -7.68
N PHE A 262 -3.65 -3.80 -7.54
CA PHE A 262 -2.20 -3.90 -7.74
C PHE A 262 -1.45 -3.14 -6.65
N VAL A 263 -0.24 -3.58 -6.35
CA VAL A 263 0.71 -2.89 -5.44
C VAL A 263 1.93 -2.34 -6.19
N THR A 264 2.25 -2.91 -7.34
CA THR A 264 3.26 -2.42 -8.27
C THR A 264 2.72 -2.49 -9.70
N LEU A 265 3.12 -1.55 -10.56
CA LEU A 265 2.81 -1.56 -11.99
C LEU A 265 4.05 -1.98 -12.76
N THR A 266 3.97 -3.07 -13.50
CA THR A 266 5.02 -3.49 -14.42
C THR A 266 4.72 -2.99 -15.83
N LEU A 267 5.62 -2.17 -16.37
CA LEU A 267 5.53 -1.64 -17.72
C LEU A 267 6.55 -2.32 -18.63
N ASN A 268 6.10 -2.73 -19.82
CA ASN A 268 6.98 -3.31 -20.82
C ASN A 268 7.79 -2.22 -21.51
N VAL A 269 9.11 -2.42 -21.60
CA VAL A 269 9.99 -1.50 -22.31
C VAL A 269 10.11 -1.95 -23.77
N PRO A 270 9.73 -1.13 -24.76
CA PRO A 270 9.88 -1.47 -26.17
C PRO A 270 11.35 -1.70 -26.54
N GLN A 271 11.61 -2.58 -27.50
CA GLN A 271 12.96 -2.90 -28.01
C GLN A 271 13.46 -1.79 -28.96
N LYS A 272 13.73 -0.61 -28.41
CA LYS A 272 14.26 0.57 -29.12
C LYS A 272 15.48 1.11 -28.36
N SER A 273 16.28 1.97 -28.99
CA SER A 273 17.45 2.60 -28.33
C SER A 273 17.03 3.55 -27.19
N SER A 274 15.93 4.28 -27.37
CA SER A 274 15.33 5.16 -26.37
C SER A 274 13.81 5.14 -26.43
N THR A 275 13.17 5.47 -25.31
CA THR A 275 11.72 5.61 -25.17
C THR A 275 11.40 6.52 -23.99
N SER A 276 10.12 6.86 -23.78
CA SER A 276 9.64 7.64 -22.63
C SER A 276 8.75 6.78 -21.74
N LEU A 277 8.66 7.14 -20.46
CA LEU A 277 7.76 6.50 -19.51
C LEU A 277 6.30 6.61 -19.98
N ASN A 278 5.92 7.75 -20.58
CA ASN A 278 4.60 7.95 -21.19
C ASN A 278 4.32 6.91 -22.27
N ALA A 279 5.27 6.66 -23.18
CA ALA A 279 5.09 5.63 -24.22
C ALA A 279 4.96 4.22 -23.65
N CYS A 280 5.61 3.92 -22.51
CA CYS A 280 5.41 2.66 -21.79
C CYS A 280 4.01 2.56 -21.18
N PHE A 281 3.46 3.65 -20.63
CA PHE A 281 2.06 3.70 -20.16
C PHE A 281 1.08 3.57 -21.32
N ASP A 282 1.33 4.26 -22.44
CA ASP A 282 0.50 4.17 -23.64
C ASP A 282 0.46 2.73 -24.16
N GLY A 283 1.57 1.99 -24.07
CA GLY A 283 1.62 0.58 -24.41
C GLY A 283 0.76 -0.31 -23.50
N MET A 284 0.75 -0.04 -22.19
CA MET A 284 -0.05 -0.80 -21.21
C MET A 284 -1.54 -0.47 -21.27
N LEU A 285 -1.90 0.80 -21.51
CA LEU A 285 -3.28 1.28 -21.53
C LEU A 285 -3.88 1.30 -22.95
N LYS A 286 -3.15 0.80 -23.94
CA LYS A 286 -3.61 0.70 -25.32
C LYS A 286 -4.80 -0.24 -25.39
N VAL A 287 -5.77 0.10 -26.24
CA VAL A 287 -6.87 -0.80 -26.59
C VAL A 287 -6.34 -2.05 -27.28
N GLU A 288 -6.52 -3.20 -26.64
CA GLU A 288 -6.18 -4.50 -27.18
C GLU A 288 -7.39 -5.06 -27.94
N HIS A 289 -7.14 -5.65 -29.11
CA HIS A 289 -8.18 -6.33 -29.87
C HIS A 289 -7.95 -7.83 -29.73
N ILE A 290 -8.94 -8.55 -29.20
CA ILE A 290 -8.87 -9.99 -28.97
C ILE A 290 -9.85 -10.67 -29.92
N ASP A 291 -9.33 -11.59 -30.72
CA ASP A 291 -10.11 -12.43 -31.62
C ASP A 291 -10.57 -13.71 -30.91
N ASP A 292 -11.51 -14.44 -31.50
CA ASP A 292 -12.04 -15.71 -30.97
C ASP A 292 -12.74 -15.64 -29.60
N PHE A 293 -13.26 -14.48 -29.20
CA PHE A 293 -13.97 -14.33 -27.92
C PHE A 293 -15.45 -14.74 -28.02
N LYS A 294 -15.94 -15.45 -27.00
CA LYS A 294 -17.34 -15.86 -26.89
C LYS A 294 -18.12 -14.82 -26.09
N CYS A 295 -18.81 -13.93 -26.78
CA CYS A 295 -19.62 -12.90 -26.13
C CYS A 295 -20.92 -13.49 -25.58
N GLU A 296 -21.24 -13.21 -24.31
CA GLU A 296 -22.46 -13.70 -23.66
C GLU A 296 -23.74 -13.24 -24.36
N TYR A 297 -23.82 -11.96 -24.74
CA TYR A 297 -24.95 -11.44 -25.50
C TYR A 297 -25.13 -12.17 -26.84
N CYS A 298 -24.07 -12.31 -27.64
CA CYS A 298 -24.15 -13.03 -28.93
C CYS A 298 -24.44 -14.52 -28.74
N ARG A 299 -24.06 -15.10 -27.60
CA ARG A 299 -24.33 -16.50 -27.26
C ARG A 299 -25.82 -16.70 -26.98
N LEU A 300 -26.44 -15.81 -26.21
CA LEU A 300 -27.88 -15.81 -25.94
C LEU A 300 -28.69 -15.53 -27.21
N GLU A 301 -28.27 -14.56 -28.03
CA GLU A 301 -28.89 -14.27 -29.33
C GLU A 301 -28.85 -15.50 -30.26
N HIS A 302 -27.71 -16.19 -30.33
CA HIS A 302 -27.59 -17.43 -31.08
C HIS A 302 -28.47 -18.56 -30.51
N ALA A 303 -28.59 -18.67 -29.19
CA ALA A 303 -29.46 -19.64 -28.54
C ALA A 303 -30.94 -19.41 -28.90
N ILE A 304 -31.39 -18.16 -28.93
CA ILE A 304 -32.74 -17.79 -29.38
C ILE A 304 -32.94 -18.19 -30.85
N GLN A 305 -31.99 -17.87 -31.73
CA GLN A 305 -32.08 -18.25 -33.15
C GLN A 305 -32.12 -19.77 -33.34
N TYR A 306 -31.33 -20.52 -32.56
CA TYR A 306 -31.31 -21.98 -32.59
C TYR A 306 -32.64 -22.56 -32.11
N LYS A 307 -33.14 -22.16 -30.94
CA LYS A 307 -34.42 -22.64 -30.40
C LYS A 307 -35.62 -22.22 -31.27
N THR A 308 -35.57 -21.04 -31.90
CA THR A 308 -36.61 -20.61 -32.85
C THR A 308 -36.65 -21.50 -34.10
N LYS A 309 -35.48 -21.94 -34.60
CA LYS A 309 -35.41 -22.90 -35.71
C LYS A 309 -35.96 -24.26 -35.29
N GLU A 310 -35.63 -24.74 -34.10
CA GLU A 310 -36.18 -26.00 -33.57
C GLU A 310 -37.69 -25.91 -33.33
N LEU A 311 -38.21 -24.76 -32.88
CA LEU A 311 -39.63 -24.51 -32.72
C LEU A 311 -40.38 -24.63 -34.06
N SER A 312 -39.79 -24.14 -35.16
CA SER A 312 -40.37 -24.25 -36.50
C SER A 312 -40.42 -25.69 -37.04
N ARG A 313 -39.56 -26.58 -36.53
CA ARG A 313 -39.45 -27.98 -36.95
C ARG A 313 -40.21 -28.95 -36.06
N ALA A 314 -40.44 -28.59 -34.80
CA ALA A 314 -41.14 -29.42 -33.83
C ALA A 314 -42.60 -29.66 -34.28
N SER A 315 -43.07 -30.90 -34.14
CA SER A 315 -44.46 -31.30 -34.41
C SER A 315 -45.28 -31.48 -33.12
N ALA A 316 -44.65 -31.90 -32.02
CA ALA A 316 -45.31 -32.11 -30.73
C ALA A 316 -45.65 -30.77 -30.02
N VAL A 317 -46.80 -30.73 -29.34
CA VAL A 317 -47.32 -29.51 -28.68
C VAL A 317 -46.50 -29.17 -27.43
N GLU A 318 -46.20 -30.17 -26.60
CA GLU A 318 -45.44 -29.98 -25.35
C GLU A 318 -44.02 -29.43 -25.61
N THR A 319 -43.34 -29.89 -26.67
CA THR A 319 -42.02 -29.38 -27.02
C THR A 319 -42.07 -27.96 -27.58
N LYS A 320 -43.15 -27.59 -28.28
CA LYS A 320 -43.35 -26.20 -28.73
C LYS A 320 -43.55 -25.24 -27.55
N GLU A 321 -44.37 -25.62 -26.58
CA GLU A 321 -44.62 -24.81 -25.38
C GLU A 321 -43.34 -24.64 -24.55
N CYS A 322 -42.56 -25.72 -24.37
CA CYS A 322 -41.28 -25.67 -23.69
C CYS A 322 -40.27 -24.76 -24.41
N LEU A 323 -40.13 -24.90 -25.73
CA LEU A 323 -39.25 -24.05 -26.54
C LEU A 323 -39.68 -22.57 -26.54
N GLN A 324 -40.99 -22.28 -26.56
CA GLN A 324 -41.51 -20.91 -26.45
C GLN A 324 -41.20 -20.30 -25.07
N SER A 325 -41.41 -21.06 -24.00
CA SER A 325 -41.01 -20.65 -22.64
C SER A 325 -39.51 -20.35 -22.56
N ASP A 326 -38.67 -21.23 -23.11
CA ASP A 326 -37.22 -21.03 -23.13
C ASP A 326 -36.80 -19.79 -23.93
N ILE A 327 -37.43 -19.55 -25.09
CA ILE A 327 -37.16 -18.35 -25.90
C ILE A 327 -37.54 -17.09 -25.11
N SER A 328 -38.70 -17.08 -24.44
CA SER A 328 -39.11 -15.94 -23.60
C SER A 328 -38.10 -15.67 -22.50
N LYS A 329 -37.67 -16.71 -21.75
CA LYS A 329 -36.67 -16.57 -20.69
C LYS A 329 -35.32 -16.05 -21.21
N LEU A 330 -34.91 -16.45 -22.41
CA LEU A 330 -33.69 -15.97 -23.05
C LEU A 330 -33.81 -14.51 -23.51
N GLN A 331 -34.98 -14.11 -24.00
CA GLN A 331 -35.27 -12.71 -24.35
C GLN A 331 -35.26 -11.83 -23.09
N ASP A 332 -35.91 -12.27 -22.01
CA ASP A 332 -35.89 -11.58 -20.72
C ASP A 332 -34.46 -11.44 -20.17
N ALA A 333 -33.63 -12.48 -20.31
CA ALA A 333 -32.23 -12.46 -19.91
C ALA A 333 -31.39 -11.46 -20.73
N LEU A 334 -31.66 -11.32 -22.03
CA LEU A 334 -31.00 -10.32 -22.87
C LEU A 334 -31.31 -8.88 -22.44
N GLU A 335 -32.54 -8.63 -21.98
CA GLU A 335 -32.98 -7.30 -21.54
C GLU A 335 -32.52 -6.96 -20.11
N GLN A 336 -32.53 -7.93 -19.18
CA GLN A 336 -32.23 -7.68 -17.76
C GLN A 336 -30.74 -7.83 -17.40
N ASP A 337 -30.13 -8.99 -17.68
CA ASP A 337 -28.72 -9.25 -17.35
C ASP A 337 -28.15 -10.37 -18.25
N PRO A 338 -27.62 -10.02 -19.44
CA PRO A 338 -27.08 -11.00 -20.38
C PRO A 338 -25.84 -11.75 -19.86
N GLU A 339 -25.29 -11.38 -18.70
CA GLU A 339 -24.17 -12.09 -18.07
C GLU A 339 -24.58 -13.34 -17.29
N LYS A 340 -25.83 -13.38 -16.82
CA LYS A 340 -26.35 -14.52 -16.06
C LYS A 340 -27.29 -15.32 -16.94
N PRO A 341 -26.91 -16.53 -17.37
CA PRO A 341 -27.82 -17.37 -18.13
C PRO A 341 -29.04 -17.74 -17.25
N PRO A 342 -30.26 -17.76 -17.83
CA PRO A 342 -31.47 -18.07 -17.07
C PRO A 342 -31.45 -19.50 -16.52
N GLU A 343 -31.87 -19.66 -15.27
CA GLU A 343 -31.92 -20.96 -14.59
C GLU A 343 -32.90 -21.91 -15.28
N GLY A 344 -32.46 -23.14 -15.58
CA GLY A 344 -33.29 -24.19 -16.16
C GLY A 344 -33.42 -24.19 -17.68
N VAL A 345 -32.68 -23.33 -18.41
CA VAL A 345 -32.64 -23.36 -19.88
C VAL A 345 -31.37 -24.07 -20.37
N GLU A 346 -31.54 -25.17 -21.11
CA GLU A 346 -30.42 -25.81 -21.80
C GLU A 346 -29.95 -24.95 -22.98
N LEU A 347 -28.70 -24.49 -22.90
CA LEU A 347 -28.05 -23.71 -23.94
C LEU A 347 -27.34 -24.63 -24.95
N PRO A 348 -27.28 -24.26 -26.24
CA PRO A 348 -26.53 -25.02 -27.24
C PRO A 348 -25.05 -25.16 -26.88
N ASP A 349 -24.38 -26.19 -27.42
CA ASP A 349 -22.95 -26.44 -27.17
C ASP A 349 -22.11 -25.18 -27.41
N LEU A 350 -21.19 -24.91 -26.47
CA LEU A 350 -20.24 -23.80 -26.51
C LEU A 350 -19.37 -23.81 -27.77
N ASN A 351 -19.21 -24.93 -28.45
CA ASN A 351 -18.47 -24.99 -29.71
C ASN A 351 -19.24 -24.41 -30.90
N LEU A 352 -20.57 -24.39 -30.82
CA LEU A 352 -21.45 -23.82 -31.85
C LEU A 352 -21.67 -22.31 -31.66
N SER A 353 -21.24 -21.74 -30.52
CA SER A 353 -21.41 -20.31 -30.26
C SER A 353 -20.57 -19.45 -31.21
N PRO A 354 -21.11 -18.33 -31.70
CA PRO A 354 -20.37 -17.45 -32.60
C PRO A 354 -19.19 -16.82 -31.89
N ARG A 355 -18.02 -16.90 -32.53
CA ARG A 355 -16.80 -16.24 -32.07
C ARG A 355 -16.76 -14.82 -32.61
N ARG A 356 -16.54 -13.85 -31.72
CA ARG A 356 -16.55 -12.42 -32.03
C ARG A 356 -15.23 -11.77 -31.65
N ARG A 357 -14.94 -10.64 -32.29
CA ARG A 357 -13.81 -9.78 -31.94
C ARG A 357 -14.24 -8.81 -30.86
N ILE A 358 -13.42 -8.64 -29.83
CA ILE A 358 -13.66 -7.70 -28.74
C ILE A 358 -12.54 -6.66 -28.66
N ALA A 359 -12.89 -5.46 -28.18
CA ALA A 359 -11.95 -4.44 -27.76
C ALA A 359 -11.86 -4.44 -26.23
N ARG A 360 -10.64 -4.56 -25.69
CA ARG A 360 -10.37 -4.51 -24.25
C ARG A 360 -9.70 -3.18 -23.93
N HIS A 361 -10.33 -2.43 -23.03
CA HIS A 361 -9.85 -1.16 -22.51
C HIS A 361 -9.42 -1.34 -21.06
N MET A 362 -8.20 -0.92 -20.73
CA MET A 362 -7.68 -0.96 -19.36
C MET A 362 -7.45 0.46 -18.86
N TYR A 363 -7.88 0.75 -17.63
CA TYR A 363 -7.65 2.04 -16.99
C TYR A 363 -7.49 1.89 -15.48
N ILE A 364 -6.78 2.83 -14.86
CA ILE A 364 -6.60 2.87 -13.41
C ILE A 364 -7.81 3.59 -12.80
N SER A 365 -8.62 2.87 -12.03
CA SER A 365 -9.82 3.42 -11.39
C SER A 365 -9.50 4.02 -10.01
N SER A 366 -8.60 3.39 -9.25
CA SER A 366 -8.12 3.92 -7.96
C SER A 366 -6.61 4.08 -7.98
N PHE A 367 -6.16 5.31 -7.73
CA PHE A 367 -4.76 5.69 -7.71
C PHE A 367 -4.17 5.54 -6.30
N PRO A 368 -3.07 4.77 -6.12
CA PRO A 368 -2.43 4.61 -4.81
C PRO A 368 -1.77 5.91 -4.35
N LYS A 369 -1.56 6.08 -3.03
CA LYS A 369 -0.77 7.22 -2.51
C LYS A 369 0.69 7.13 -2.97
N VAL A 370 1.23 5.92 -2.99
CA VAL A 370 2.59 5.60 -3.43
C VAL A 370 2.51 4.71 -4.65
N LEU A 371 3.00 5.20 -5.79
CA LEU A 371 3.03 4.45 -7.04
C LEU A 371 4.40 3.82 -7.27
N ALA A 372 4.49 2.49 -7.18
CA ALA A 372 5.68 1.74 -7.58
C ALA A 372 5.58 1.33 -9.06
N ILE A 373 6.54 1.78 -9.87
CA ILE A 373 6.64 1.44 -11.29
C ILE A 373 7.88 0.58 -11.51
N HIS A 374 7.68 -0.62 -12.02
CA HIS A 374 8.72 -1.50 -12.51
C HIS A 374 8.80 -1.41 -14.04
N LEU A 375 10.02 -1.32 -14.58
CA LEU A 375 10.27 -1.39 -16.01
C LEU A 375 10.79 -2.79 -16.36
N SER A 376 9.97 -3.59 -17.03
CA SER A 376 10.36 -4.93 -17.47
C SER A 376 11.41 -4.82 -18.58
N ARG A 377 12.66 -5.14 -18.21
CA ARG A 377 13.83 -5.09 -19.09
C ARG A 377 14.34 -6.47 -19.49
N SER A 378 13.86 -7.55 -18.90
CA SER A 378 14.21 -8.90 -19.34
C SER A 378 13.47 -9.23 -20.63
N VAL A 379 14.22 -9.62 -21.67
CA VAL A 379 13.68 -10.07 -22.95
C VAL A 379 14.07 -11.52 -23.18
N PHE A 380 13.07 -12.38 -23.34
CA PHE A 380 13.27 -13.75 -23.77
C PHE A 380 13.18 -13.81 -25.30
N SER A 381 14.32 -14.00 -25.97
CA SER A 381 14.32 -14.27 -27.41
C SER A 381 14.17 -15.78 -27.62
N VAL A 382 13.38 -16.18 -28.63
CA VAL A 382 13.27 -17.57 -29.07
C VAL A 382 14.66 -18.02 -29.53
N GLY A 383 15.35 -18.86 -28.74
CA GLY A 383 16.76 -19.23 -28.99
C GLY A 383 17.70 -19.27 -27.76
N SER A 384 17.17 -19.24 -26.53
CA SER A 384 17.82 -19.68 -25.27
C SER A 384 18.74 -18.72 -24.49
N VAL A 385 18.86 -17.44 -24.85
CA VAL A 385 19.56 -16.46 -23.99
C VAL A 385 18.65 -15.30 -23.62
N SER A 386 18.36 -15.18 -22.33
CA SER A 386 17.70 -14.00 -21.76
C SER A 386 18.64 -12.81 -21.84
N THR A 387 18.18 -11.73 -22.48
CA THR A 387 18.96 -10.50 -22.67
C THR A 387 18.31 -9.33 -21.95
N LYS A 388 19.12 -8.35 -21.54
CA LYS A 388 18.65 -7.15 -20.86
C LYS A 388 18.41 -6.04 -21.89
N ASN A 389 17.20 -5.50 -21.90
CA ASN A 389 16.84 -4.31 -22.67
C ASN A 389 17.51 -3.07 -22.07
N LEU A 390 18.51 -2.57 -22.78
CA LEU A 390 19.31 -1.39 -22.42
C LEU A 390 18.69 -0.06 -22.88
N ALA A 391 17.45 -0.08 -23.41
CA ALA A 391 16.73 1.12 -23.84
C ALA A 391 16.75 2.20 -22.75
N LYS A 392 17.16 3.42 -23.13
CA LYS A 392 17.08 4.57 -22.24
C LYS A 392 15.63 5.03 -22.13
N VAL A 393 15.07 4.99 -20.91
CA VAL A 393 13.68 5.41 -20.65
C VAL A 393 13.72 6.79 -20.00
N ALA A 394 13.24 7.81 -20.70
CA ALA A 394 13.10 9.15 -20.15
C ALA A 394 11.84 9.22 -19.27
N PHE A 395 11.97 9.72 -18.05
CA PHE A 395 10.86 9.90 -17.11
C PHE A 395 10.90 11.31 -16.51
N PRO A 396 9.76 11.99 -16.32
CA PRO A 396 9.71 13.30 -15.69
C PRO A 396 9.85 13.20 -14.16
N GLU A 397 10.28 14.27 -13.50
CA GLU A 397 10.25 14.34 -12.03
C GLU A 397 8.81 14.35 -11.47
N SER A 398 7.90 15.01 -12.19
CA SER A 398 6.47 15.05 -11.87
C SER A 398 5.69 14.32 -12.95
N LEU A 399 4.98 13.26 -12.56
CA LEU A 399 4.18 12.42 -13.45
C LEU A 399 2.68 12.69 -13.21
N PRO A 400 1.99 13.40 -14.12
CA PRO A 400 0.54 13.47 -14.09
C PRO A 400 -0.06 12.16 -14.61
N LEU A 401 -1.00 11.59 -13.86
CA LEU A 401 -1.79 10.41 -14.24
C LEU A 401 -3.29 10.68 -14.05
N GLY A 402 -4.12 9.92 -14.74
CA GLY A 402 -5.59 10.06 -14.69
C GLY A 402 -6.16 10.93 -15.80
N GLY A 403 -7.48 10.98 -15.86
CA GLY A 403 -8.20 11.79 -16.84
C GLY A 403 -8.05 13.30 -16.60
N ILE A 404 -8.49 14.10 -17.57
CA ILE A 404 -8.40 15.57 -17.53
C ILE A 404 -9.05 16.15 -16.27
N LEU A 405 -10.18 15.58 -15.84
CA LEU A 405 -10.96 16.06 -14.68
C LEU A 405 -10.39 15.60 -13.32
N ASN A 406 -9.73 14.44 -13.26
CA ASN A 406 -9.26 13.82 -12.03
C ASN A 406 -7.76 13.51 -12.10
N GLN A 407 -6.96 14.50 -12.49
CA GLN A 407 -5.52 14.34 -12.63
C GLN A 407 -4.84 14.24 -11.25
N LYS A 408 -4.13 13.12 -11.02
CA LYS A 408 -3.24 12.92 -9.87
C LYS A 408 -1.81 13.23 -10.29
N LYS A 409 -1.11 14.03 -9.49
CA LYS A 409 0.30 14.40 -9.74
C LYS A 409 1.19 13.62 -8.79
N TYR A 410 2.06 12.78 -9.34
CA TYR A 410 3.07 12.04 -8.59
C TYR A 410 4.42 12.71 -8.71
N LYS A 411 5.18 12.75 -7.61
CA LYS A 411 6.56 13.22 -7.60
C LYS A 411 7.51 12.05 -7.41
N LEU A 412 8.60 12.01 -8.17
CA LEU A 412 9.62 10.98 -8.04
C LEU A 412 10.39 11.13 -6.72
N LEU A 413 10.22 10.16 -5.82
CA LEU A 413 10.87 10.13 -4.50
C LEU A 413 12.08 9.20 -4.44
N GLY A 414 12.03 8.08 -5.16
CA GLY A 414 13.09 7.08 -5.18
C GLY A 414 13.18 6.36 -6.51
N MET A 415 14.39 5.89 -6.85
CA MET A 415 14.68 5.11 -8.05
C MET A 415 15.69 4.03 -7.70
N VAL A 416 15.42 2.80 -8.16
CA VAL A 416 16.37 1.69 -8.09
C VAL A 416 16.91 1.43 -9.50
N ALA A 417 18.22 1.44 -9.65
CA ALA A 417 18.91 1.25 -10.91
C ALA A 417 19.75 -0.02 -10.87
N HIS A 418 19.61 -0.86 -11.90
CA HIS A 418 20.43 -2.06 -12.06
C HIS A 418 21.53 -1.82 -13.09
N LYS A 419 22.80 -1.90 -12.66
CA LYS A 419 23.99 -1.87 -13.52
C LYS A 419 24.49 -3.28 -13.76
N GLY A 420 24.88 -3.62 -14.99
CA GLY A 420 25.32 -4.97 -15.36
C GLY A 420 24.36 -5.69 -16.31
N GLY A 421 24.65 -6.96 -16.56
CA GLY A 421 23.92 -7.84 -17.47
C GLY A 421 22.67 -8.46 -16.83
N HIS A 422 22.21 -9.58 -17.39
CA HIS A 422 21.05 -10.32 -16.86
C HIS A 422 21.42 -11.21 -15.67
N ASN A 423 22.57 -11.90 -15.75
CA ASN A 423 23.01 -12.88 -14.74
C ASN A 423 23.97 -12.31 -13.69
N SER A 424 24.47 -11.10 -13.92
CA SER A 424 25.39 -10.43 -13.02
C SER A 424 25.20 -8.92 -13.06
N GLY A 425 25.14 -8.30 -11.89
CA GLY A 425 25.07 -6.86 -11.78
C GLY A 425 25.06 -6.34 -10.36
N HIS A 426 24.73 -5.07 -10.22
CA HIS A 426 24.67 -4.33 -8.98
C HIS A 426 23.48 -3.38 -8.97
N TYR A 427 22.75 -3.38 -7.87
CA TYR A 427 21.63 -2.46 -7.66
C TYR A 427 22.08 -1.26 -6.83
N GLU A 428 21.71 -0.07 -7.31
CA GLU A 428 21.90 1.20 -6.64
C GLU A 428 20.55 1.85 -6.38
N ALA A 429 20.44 2.61 -5.29
CA ALA A 429 19.25 3.36 -4.96
C ALA A 429 19.53 4.86 -4.89
N PHE A 430 18.68 5.63 -5.56
CA PHE A 430 18.61 7.07 -5.46
C PHE A 430 17.35 7.41 -4.68
N ARG A 431 17.46 8.14 -3.58
CA ARG A 431 16.32 8.53 -2.74
C ARG A 431 16.41 10.01 -2.40
N ARG A 432 15.27 10.69 -2.35
CA ARG A 432 15.20 12.03 -1.77
C ARG A 432 15.26 11.94 -0.26
N GLN A 433 15.93 12.91 0.36
CA GLN A 433 15.82 13.14 1.79
C GLN A 433 14.63 14.08 2.01
N VAL A 434 13.43 13.50 2.17
CA VAL A 434 12.23 14.27 2.49
C VAL A 434 12.31 14.64 3.97
N GLN A 435 12.64 15.90 4.26
CA GLN A 435 12.47 16.42 5.61
C GLN A 435 10.96 16.64 5.83
N PRO A 436 10.39 16.17 6.94
CA PRO A 436 9.04 16.57 7.29
C PRO A 436 9.02 18.09 7.36
N ILE A 437 8.06 18.70 6.65
CA ILE A 437 7.83 20.14 6.75
C ILE A 437 7.56 20.40 8.23
N PRO A 438 8.26 21.35 8.88
CA PRO A 438 7.95 21.69 10.25
C PRO A 438 6.47 22.01 10.30
N TYR A 439 5.72 21.30 11.15
CA TYR A 439 4.34 21.69 11.42
C TYR A 439 4.40 23.13 11.92
N SER A 440 3.82 24.05 11.16
CA SER A 440 3.41 25.33 11.71
C SER A 440 2.44 24.96 12.82
N THR A 441 2.83 25.08 14.08
CA THR A 441 1.88 25.19 15.19
C THR A 441 1.28 26.59 15.06
N PRO A 442 0.09 26.76 14.46
CA PRO A 442 -0.46 28.11 14.25
C PRO A 442 -0.81 28.81 15.56
N HIS A 443 -0.87 28.05 16.66
CA HIS A 443 -1.12 28.57 17.99
C HIS A 443 0.18 28.56 18.80
N SER A 444 0.63 29.76 19.19
CA SER A 444 1.51 29.89 20.36
C SER A 444 0.76 29.36 21.57
N PHE A 445 1.48 28.78 22.54
CA PHE A 445 0.98 28.49 23.89
C PHE A 445 0.64 29.81 24.62
N GLY A 446 -0.34 30.55 24.10
CA GLY A 446 -0.95 31.69 24.76
C GLY A 446 -1.90 31.21 25.85
N ALA A 447 -2.17 32.10 26.81
CA ALA A 447 -3.01 31.82 27.98
C ALA A 447 -4.51 31.72 27.67
N ASP A 448 -4.93 31.78 26.40
CA ASP A 448 -6.33 31.72 26.00
C ASP A 448 -6.54 30.61 24.96
N GLY A 449 -7.16 29.50 25.37
CA GLY A 449 -7.56 28.40 24.49
C GLY A 449 -8.14 27.21 25.26
N VAL A 450 -8.67 26.19 24.56
CA VAL A 450 -9.37 25.03 25.16
C VAL A 450 -8.51 24.18 26.14
N TYR A 451 -7.22 24.48 26.25
CA TYR A 451 -6.28 23.86 27.20
C TYR A 451 -5.69 24.84 28.22
N SER A 452 -6.29 26.02 28.41
CA SER A 452 -6.02 26.95 29.52
C SER A 452 -7.11 26.89 30.57
#